data_AF-A0AA96TWA5-F1
#
_entry.id   AF-A0AA96TWA5-F1
#
_cell.length_a   1.000
_cell.length_b   1.000
_cell.length_c   1.000
_cell.angle_alpha   90.00
_cell.angle_beta   90.00
_cell.angle_gamma   90.00
#
_symmetry.space_group_name_H-M   'P 1'
#
loop_
_entity.id
_entity.type
_entity.pdbx_description
1 polymer ?
#
loop_
_entity_poly.entity_id
_entity_poly.type
_entity_poly.pdbx_seq_one_letter_code
_entity_poly.pdbx_strand_id
1 'polypeptide(L)'
;MSTTTNGVTLNLVQFLEFDTNIPAANKPSGPLVNISDVEGGNDTPYMMTILAYLPSNTLNPLTNTNGLQLKGDIIYLNYYGITATSILKKDGTTGTIDCRDFCVEFNCTEETTEYDLYYVQFTYQINDGTSADAILVRDEDEDPETDRGTVTIPANGGQ
;
A
#
# COMPACT_ATOMS: atom_id res chain seq x y z
N MET A 1 14.89 -6.70 4.79
CA MET A 1 15.01 -5.37 5.44
C MET A 1 13.81 -5.19 6.36
N SER A 2 13.95 -4.55 7.51
CA SER A 2 12.85 -4.41 8.48
C SER A 2 12.79 -3.01 9.09
N THR A 3 11.59 -2.53 9.38
CA THR A 3 11.36 -1.32 10.17
C THR A 3 10.20 -1.53 11.14
N THR A 4 10.10 -0.72 12.19
CA THR A 4 8.93 -0.68 13.06
C THR A 4 8.45 0.76 13.16
N THR A 5 7.19 0.97 12.82
CA THR A 5 6.54 2.29 12.83
C THR A 5 5.10 2.13 13.29
N ASN A 6 4.60 3.08 14.10
CA ASN A 6 3.22 3.08 14.61
C ASN A 6 2.76 1.72 15.17
N GLY A 7 3.60 1.08 15.99
CA GLY A 7 3.26 -0.20 16.62
C GLY A 7 3.24 -1.41 15.69
N VAL A 8 3.59 -1.25 14.40
CA VAL A 8 3.62 -2.32 13.39
C VAL A 8 5.04 -2.53 12.88
N THR A 9 5.50 -3.79 12.88
CA THR A 9 6.78 -4.18 12.28
C THR A 9 6.57 -4.61 10.84
N LEU A 10 7.29 -3.99 9.90
CA LEU A 10 7.27 -4.30 8.48
C LEU A 10 8.56 -5.01 8.09
N ASN A 11 8.47 -6.11 7.35
CA ASN A 11 9.64 -6.81 6.80
C ASN A 11 9.49 -7.00 5.29
N LEU A 12 10.45 -6.47 4.52
CA LEU A 12 10.52 -6.69 3.09
C LEU A 12 10.85 -8.16 2.80
N VAL A 13 9.98 -8.82 2.04
CA VAL A 13 10.19 -10.17 1.51
C VAL A 13 10.78 -10.09 0.11
N GLN A 14 10.15 -9.29 -0.76
CA GLN A 14 10.56 -9.17 -2.15
C GLN A 14 10.19 -7.80 -2.73
N PHE A 15 11.08 -7.25 -3.56
CA PHE A 15 10.83 -6.06 -4.35
C PHE A 15 11.37 -6.30 -5.77
N LEU A 16 10.50 -6.25 -6.78
CA LEU A 16 10.86 -6.52 -8.18
C LEU A 16 10.24 -5.48 -9.11
N GLU A 17 10.93 -5.18 -10.18
CA GLU A 17 10.41 -4.44 -11.35
C GLU A 17 9.95 -5.49 -12.36
N PHE A 18 8.66 -5.52 -12.70
CA PHE A 18 8.05 -6.57 -13.51
C PHE A 18 7.89 -6.19 -14.97
N ASP A 19 7.41 -4.98 -15.23
CA ASP A 19 7.16 -4.48 -16.56
C ASP A 19 7.44 -2.97 -16.58
N THR A 20 7.84 -2.45 -17.73
CA THR A 20 8.32 -1.07 -17.86
C THR A 20 7.70 -0.39 -19.06
N ASN A 21 7.67 0.94 -19.05
CA ASN A 21 7.15 1.75 -20.15
C ASN A 21 5.66 1.48 -20.46
N ILE A 22 4.86 1.19 -19.44
CA ILE A 22 3.41 0.99 -19.56
C ILE A 22 2.77 2.35 -19.87
N PRO A 23 2.07 2.50 -21.01
CA PRO A 23 1.45 3.78 -21.34
C PRO A 23 0.44 4.20 -20.28
N ALA A 24 0.36 5.49 -19.96
CA ALA A 24 -0.56 6.05 -18.97
C ALA A 24 -2.03 5.60 -19.18
N ALA A 25 -2.46 5.46 -20.43
CA ALA A 25 -3.81 5.00 -20.79
C ALA A 25 -4.11 3.54 -20.37
N ASN A 26 -3.07 2.74 -20.07
CA ASN A 26 -3.17 1.35 -19.67
C ASN A 26 -2.88 1.15 -18.16
N LYS A 27 -2.55 2.22 -17.42
CA LYS A 27 -2.40 2.20 -15.95
C LYS A 27 -3.79 2.06 -15.31
N PRO A 28 -4.05 1.02 -14.49
CA PRO A 28 -5.22 0.98 -13.61
C PRO A 28 -5.19 2.15 -12.63
N SER A 29 -6.36 2.64 -12.21
CA SER A 29 -6.45 3.61 -11.12
C SER A 29 -5.98 2.95 -9.81
N GLY A 30 -4.88 3.44 -9.25
CA GLY A 30 -4.35 3.04 -7.94
C GLY A 30 -3.46 1.80 -7.91
N PRO A 31 -2.79 1.56 -6.77
CA PRO A 31 -2.00 0.36 -6.56
C PRO A 31 -2.93 -0.85 -6.44
N LEU A 32 -2.66 -1.92 -7.18
CA LEU A 32 -3.43 -3.16 -7.06
C LEU A 32 -2.90 -3.97 -5.88
N VAL A 33 -3.74 -4.22 -4.89
CA VAL A 33 -3.35 -4.93 -3.67
C VAL A 33 -3.97 -6.32 -3.61
N ASN A 34 -3.14 -7.28 -3.22
CA ASN A 34 -3.56 -8.63 -2.92
C ASN A 34 -3.06 -9.03 -1.53
N ILE A 35 -3.99 -9.36 -0.64
CA ILE A 35 -3.70 -9.92 0.68
C ILE A 35 -3.70 -11.44 0.52
N SER A 36 -2.56 -12.08 0.75
CA SER A 36 -2.40 -13.51 0.47
C SER A 36 -2.90 -14.44 1.58
N ASP A 37 -3.31 -13.93 2.74
CA ASP A 37 -3.78 -14.78 3.85
C ASP A 37 -4.85 -14.13 4.75
N VAL A 38 -5.61 -14.96 5.47
CA VAL A 38 -6.62 -14.55 6.46
C VAL A 38 -5.93 -14.06 7.73
N GLU A 39 -6.47 -13.04 8.40
CA GLU A 39 -5.89 -12.55 9.67
C GLU A 39 -5.97 -13.62 10.79
N GLY A 40 -4.94 -14.47 10.90
CA GLY A 40 -4.81 -15.59 11.85
C GLY A 40 -4.39 -15.24 13.28
N GLY A 41 -4.51 -13.97 13.70
CA GLY A 41 -4.22 -13.51 15.07
C GLY A 41 -2.91 -12.72 15.22
N ASN A 42 -2.80 -12.02 16.35
CA ASN A 42 -1.80 -10.97 16.59
C ASN A 42 -0.32 -11.41 16.60
N ASP A 43 -0.04 -12.72 16.59
CA ASP A 43 1.32 -13.26 16.73
C ASP A 43 1.97 -13.73 15.41
N THR A 44 1.21 -13.77 14.31
CA THR A 44 1.73 -14.18 13.00
C THR A 44 1.83 -12.99 12.04
N PRO A 45 3.01 -12.75 11.43
CA PRO A 45 3.15 -11.72 10.40
C PRO A 45 2.24 -12.01 9.21
N TYR A 46 1.46 -11.02 8.81
CA TYR A 46 0.58 -11.07 7.65
C TYR A 46 1.35 -10.74 6.39
N MET A 47 1.26 -11.60 5.38
CA MET A 47 1.89 -11.37 4.08
C MET A 47 1.00 -10.51 3.20
N MET A 48 1.55 -9.42 2.68
CA MET A 48 0.91 -8.53 1.73
C MET A 48 1.69 -8.43 0.44
N THR A 49 0.95 -8.32 -0.66
CA THR A 49 1.47 -8.10 -2.00
C THR A 49 0.84 -6.85 -2.59
N ILE A 50 1.67 -5.90 -3.02
CA ILE A 50 1.26 -4.68 -3.70
C ILE A 50 1.88 -4.67 -5.09
N LEU A 51 1.06 -4.38 -6.10
CA LEU A 51 1.48 -4.01 -7.44
C LEU A 51 1.34 -2.49 -7.56
N ALA A 52 2.47 -1.79 -7.61
CA ALA A 52 2.53 -0.35 -7.64
C ALA A 52 3.00 0.13 -9.02
N TYR A 53 2.28 1.09 -9.60
CA TYR A 53 2.63 1.72 -10.87
C TYR A 53 3.34 3.04 -10.60
N LEU A 54 4.66 3.07 -10.78
CA LEU A 54 5.47 4.25 -10.55
C LEU A 54 5.82 4.91 -11.87
N PRO A 55 5.91 6.24 -11.96
CA PRO A 55 6.36 6.94 -13.15
C PRO A 55 7.72 6.44 -13.64
N SER A 56 7.86 6.19 -14.95
CA SER A 56 9.14 5.78 -15.58
C SER A 56 10.12 6.97 -15.74
N ASN A 57 10.01 7.94 -14.83
CA ASN A 57 10.89 9.10 -14.76
C ASN A 57 12.02 8.83 -13.76
N THR A 58 13.02 9.73 -13.75
CA THR A 58 14.01 9.71 -12.67
C THR A 58 13.32 10.10 -11.36
N LEU A 59 13.30 9.16 -10.40
CA LEU A 59 12.78 9.39 -9.05
C LEU A 59 13.80 10.20 -8.22
N ASN A 60 13.28 11.13 -7.43
CA ASN A 60 14.04 11.96 -6.53
C ASN A 60 14.11 11.33 -5.13
N PRO A 61 15.20 11.55 -4.38
CA PRO A 61 15.28 11.13 -2.99
C PRO A 61 14.15 11.68 -2.12
N LEU A 62 13.61 10.82 -1.26
CA LEU A 62 12.63 11.16 -0.23
C LEU A 62 13.36 11.58 1.06
N THR A 63 12.91 12.67 1.69
CA THR A 63 13.57 13.26 2.87
C THR A 63 12.94 12.88 4.20
N ASN A 64 11.70 12.38 4.22
CA ASN A 64 10.94 12.06 5.44
C ASN A 64 10.29 10.68 5.36
N THR A 65 11.06 9.61 5.59
CA THR A 65 10.52 8.25 5.52
C THR A 65 10.86 7.44 6.77
N ASN A 66 9.84 7.18 7.58
CA ASN A 66 9.93 6.26 8.74
C ASN A 66 9.57 4.82 8.35
N GLY A 67 9.20 4.60 7.08
CA GLY A 67 8.74 3.35 6.54
C GLY A 67 9.82 2.40 6.06
N LEU A 68 9.36 1.34 5.41
CA LEU A 68 10.19 0.27 4.88
C LEU A 68 10.82 0.74 3.57
N GLN A 69 12.14 0.88 3.56
CA GLN A 69 12.88 1.20 2.34
C GLN A 69 12.78 0.06 1.31
N LEU A 70 12.36 0.38 0.08
CA LEU A 70 12.18 -0.59 -1.01
C LEU A 70 13.34 -0.52 -2.01
N LYS A 71 13.74 0.69 -2.42
CA LYS A 71 14.84 0.91 -3.39
C LYS A 71 15.58 2.20 -3.02
N GLY A 72 16.78 2.07 -2.45
CA GLY A 72 17.61 3.23 -2.08
C GLY A 72 16.82 4.28 -1.29
N ASP A 73 17.13 5.55 -1.45
CA ASP A 73 16.40 6.66 -0.83
C ASP A 73 15.22 7.18 -1.69
N ILE A 74 14.78 6.42 -2.70
CA ILE A 74 13.83 6.91 -3.72
C ILE A 74 12.44 6.24 -3.67
N ILE A 75 12.31 5.06 -3.05
CA ILE A 75 11.01 4.37 -2.90
C ILE A 75 10.90 3.78 -1.50
N TYR A 76 9.80 4.13 -0.82
CA TYR A 76 9.48 3.62 0.51
C TYR A 76 8.04 3.13 0.59
N LEU A 77 7.80 2.15 1.45
CA LEU A 77 6.47 1.78 1.90
C LEU A 77 6.27 2.32 3.31
N ASN A 78 5.42 3.33 3.45
CA ASN A 78 5.07 3.91 4.74
C ASN A 78 3.79 3.30 5.31
N TYR A 79 3.68 3.33 6.64
CA TYR A 79 2.49 2.96 7.38
C TYR A 79 2.06 4.13 8.26
N TYR A 80 0.89 4.68 7.98
CA TYR A 80 0.34 5.89 8.60
C TYR A 80 -0.50 5.63 9.85
N GLY A 81 -0.64 4.36 10.24
CA GLY A 81 -1.47 3.97 11.38
C GLY A 81 -2.86 3.53 10.94
N ILE A 82 -3.84 3.70 11.83
CA ILE A 82 -5.25 3.42 11.56
C ILE A 82 -5.93 4.72 11.16
N THR A 83 -6.52 4.73 9.96
CA THR A 83 -7.22 5.90 9.39
C THR A 83 -8.68 5.55 9.15
N ALA A 84 -9.58 6.39 9.69
CA ALA A 84 -11.01 6.30 9.45
C ALA A 84 -11.32 6.61 7.97
N THR A 85 -11.85 5.64 7.24
CA THR A 85 -12.08 5.71 5.79
C THR A 85 -13.57 5.58 5.47
N SER A 86 -14.08 6.49 4.65
CA SER A 86 -15.48 6.45 4.22
C SER A 86 -15.65 5.52 3.01
N ILE A 87 -16.49 4.48 3.15
CA ILE A 87 -16.79 3.48 2.12
C ILE A 87 -18.25 3.55 1.68
N LEU A 88 -18.50 3.16 0.43
CA LEU A 88 -19.86 2.90 -0.06
C LEU A 88 -20.25 1.47 0.31
N LYS A 89 -21.31 1.32 1.10
CA LYS A 89 -21.85 0.01 1.48
C LYS A 89 -22.71 -0.56 0.35
N LYS A 90 -22.94 -1.87 0.41
CA LYS A 90 -23.77 -2.60 -0.59
C LYS A 90 -25.21 -2.09 -0.69
N ASP A 91 -25.72 -1.48 0.38
CA ASP A 91 -27.06 -0.88 0.43
C ASP A 91 -27.13 0.54 -0.17
N GLY A 92 -26.02 1.04 -0.72
CA GLY A 92 -25.92 2.37 -1.31
C GLY A 92 -25.68 3.49 -0.29
N THR A 93 -25.58 3.17 1.00
CA THR A 93 -25.26 4.16 2.05
C THR A 93 -23.75 4.32 2.20
N THR A 94 -23.32 5.48 2.70
CA THR A 94 -21.93 5.67 3.13
C THR A 94 -21.76 5.21 4.58
N GLY A 95 -20.61 4.63 4.89
CA GLY A 95 -20.20 4.35 6.27
C GLY A 95 -18.73 4.59 6.44
N THR A 96 -18.29 4.69 7.69
CA THR A 96 -16.87 4.82 8.03
C THR A 96 -16.40 3.52 8.64
N ILE A 97 -15.23 3.05 8.19
CA ILE A 97 -14.52 1.89 8.75
C ILE A 97 -13.08 2.30 9.08
N ASP A 98 -12.44 1.58 9.98
CA ASP A 98 -11.05 1.83 10.36
C ASP A 98 -10.11 1.00 9.48
N CYS A 99 -9.21 1.66 8.76
CA CYS A 99 -8.28 1.00 7.83
C CYS A 99 -6.84 1.13 8.31
N ARG A 100 -6.03 0.07 8.18
CA ARG A 100 -4.56 0.20 8.22
C ARG A 100 -4.09 0.86 6.93
N ASP A 101 -3.51 2.04 7.04
CA ASP A 101 -3.15 2.88 5.89
C ASP A 101 -1.68 2.71 5.51
N PHE A 102 -1.44 2.05 4.38
CA PHE A 102 -0.13 1.91 3.77
C PHE A 102 -0.02 2.79 2.52
N CYS A 103 1.12 3.43 2.32
CA CYS A 103 1.37 4.26 1.14
C CYS A 103 2.71 3.85 0.51
N VAL A 104 2.70 3.63 -0.80
CA VAL A 104 3.95 3.55 -1.59
C VAL A 104 4.33 4.98 -1.97
N GLU A 105 5.39 5.48 -1.34
CA GLU A 105 5.88 6.85 -1.56
C GLU A 105 7.09 6.86 -2.48
N PHE A 106 7.07 7.83 -3.38
CA PHE A 106 8.08 8.10 -4.39
C PHE A 106 7.93 9.56 -4.83
N ASN A 107 9.03 10.27 -5.01
CA ASN A 107 8.96 11.65 -5.49
C ASN A 107 9.41 11.70 -6.95
N CYS A 108 8.64 12.32 -7.83
CA CYS A 108 9.05 12.60 -9.20
C CYS A 108 8.46 13.92 -9.70
N THR A 109 9.01 14.45 -10.79
CA THR A 109 8.39 15.58 -11.49
C THR A 109 7.17 15.06 -12.25
N GLU A 110 5.97 15.52 -11.86
CA GLU A 110 4.67 15.09 -12.40
C GLU A 110 4.43 15.49 -13.87
N GLU A 111 5.15 14.85 -14.81
CA GLU A 111 4.69 14.65 -16.18
C GLU A 111 5.35 13.36 -16.70
N THR A 112 4.58 12.27 -16.78
CA THR A 112 5.04 11.07 -17.48
C THR A 112 3.95 10.48 -18.35
N THR A 113 4.36 9.94 -19.49
CA THR A 113 3.48 9.17 -20.39
C THR A 113 3.55 7.68 -20.11
N GLU A 114 4.48 7.24 -19.26
CA GLU A 114 4.89 5.85 -19.11
C GLU A 114 5.16 5.51 -17.63
N TYR A 115 4.75 4.31 -17.23
CA TYR A 115 4.85 3.81 -15.86
C TYR A 115 5.54 2.46 -15.84
N ASP A 116 6.27 2.20 -14.76
CA ASP A 116 6.87 0.90 -14.47
C ASP A 116 6.07 0.21 -13.38
N LEU A 117 5.81 -1.08 -13.57
CA LEU A 117 5.08 -1.92 -12.63
C LEU A 117 6.06 -2.58 -11.67
N TYR A 118 5.89 -2.28 -10.38
CA TYR A 118 6.67 -2.86 -9.30
C TYR A 118 5.83 -3.84 -8.49
N TYR A 119 6.46 -4.95 -8.12
CA TYR A 119 5.94 -5.94 -7.18
C TYR A 119 6.61 -5.78 -5.83
N VAL A 120 5.80 -5.49 -4.82
CA VAL A 120 6.22 -5.34 -3.43
C VAL A 120 5.56 -6.44 -2.60
N GLN A 121 6.35 -7.34 -2.04
CA GLN A 121 5.89 -8.31 -1.05
C GLN A 121 6.56 -8.05 0.29
N PHE A 122 5.76 -7.92 1.33
CA PHE A 122 6.24 -7.69 2.68
C PHE A 122 5.34 -8.37 3.70
N THR A 123 5.86 -8.59 4.89
CA THR A 123 5.05 -8.99 6.03
C THR A 123 4.82 -7.81 6.97
N TYR A 124 3.65 -7.68 7.56
CA TYR A 124 3.42 -6.79 8.71
C TYR A 124 3.01 -7.57 9.96
N GLN A 125 3.50 -7.15 11.13
CA GLN A 125 3.13 -7.72 12.42
C GLN A 125 2.66 -6.60 13.36
N ILE A 126 1.53 -6.82 14.02
CA ILE A 126 0.93 -5.88 14.96
C ILE A 126 1.55 -6.13 16.35
N ASN A 127 2.21 -5.13 16.93
CA ASN A 127 2.87 -5.28 18.22
C ASN A 127 2.11 -4.59 19.37
N ASP A 128 1.20 -3.69 19.05
CA ASP A 128 0.48 -2.85 20.03
C ASP A 128 -0.94 -3.35 20.37
N GLY A 129 -1.37 -4.44 19.72
CA GLY A 129 -2.69 -5.05 19.92
C GLY A 129 -3.85 -4.28 19.29
N THR A 130 -3.58 -3.27 18.46
CA THR A 130 -4.62 -2.52 17.74
C THR A 130 -5.28 -3.39 16.66
N SER A 131 -6.57 -3.18 16.40
CA SER A 131 -7.34 -3.86 15.35
C SER A 131 -7.91 -2.84 14.35
N ALA A 132 -8.07 -3.25 13.09
CA ALA A 132 -8.69 -2.46 12.04
C ALA A 132 -9.68 -3.33 11.26
N ASP A 133 -10.66 -2.71 10.59
CA ASP A 133 -11.66 -3.40 9.77
C ASP A 133 -11.10 -3.86 8.42
N ALA A 134 -10.16 -3.09 7.86
CA ALA A 134 -9.61 -3.34 6.54
C ALA A 134 -8.18 -2.79 6.39
N ILE A 135 -7.62 -3.03 5.20
CA ILE A 135 -6.35 -2.44 4.78
C ILE A 135 -6.64 -1.48 3.63
N LEU A 136 -6.10 -0.27 3.75
CA LEU A 136 -6.10 0.75 2.71
C LEU A 136 -4.67 0.87 2.18
N VAL A 137 -4.51 0.77 0.88
CA VAL A 137 -3.22 1.02 0.23
C VAL A 137 -3.38 2.11 -0.81
N ARG A 138 -2.48 3.09 -0.75
CA ARG A 138 -2.45 4.26 -1.61
C ARG A 138 -1.11 4.40 -2.30
N ASP A 139 -1.10 5.18 -3.38
CA ASP A 139 0.10 5.74 -3.98
C ASP A 139 0.04 7.29 -3.96
N GLU A 140 1.15 7.97 -4.29
CA GLU A 140 1.22 9.45 -4.24
C GLU A 140 0.30 10.14 -5.27
N ASP A 141 -0.11 9.46 -6.34
CA ASP A 141 -0.98 10.05 -7.38
C ASP A 141 -2.46 10.08 -6.94
N GLU A 142 -2.83 9.40 -5.85
CA GLU A 142 -4.20 9.35 -5.35
C GLU A 142 -4.51 10.58 -4.49
N ASP A 143 -5.09 11.61 -5.12
CA ASP A 143 -5.73 12.72 -4.42
C ASP A 143 -6.82 12.14 -3.48
N PRO A 144 -6.69 12.32 -2.14
CA PRO A 144 -7.62 11.75 -1.16
C PRO A 144 -9.07 12.26 -1.32
N GLU A 145 -9.32 13.33 -2.09
CA GLU A 145 -10.66 13.82 -2.38
C GLU A 145 -11.32 13.14 -3.61
N THR A 146 -10.54 12.61 -4.56
CA THR A 146 -11.07 12.08 -5.83
C THR A 146 -10.73 10.63 -6.13
N ASP A 147 -9.55 10.15 -5.73
CA ASP A 147 -9.07 8.81 -6.05
C ASP A 147 -8.96 7.96 -4.77
N ARG A 148 -9.89 7.01 -4.67
CA ARG A 148 -9.99 6.11 -3.54
C ARG A 148 -9.07 4.93 -3.80
N GLY A 149 -7.95 4.88 -3.10
CA GLY A 149 -7.03 3.75 -3.13
C GLY A 149 -7.66 2.38 -2.91
N THR A 150 -6.86 1.34 -3.11
CA THR A 150 -7.38 -0.02 -3.04
C THR A 150 -7.64 -0.42 -1.59
N VAL A 151 -8.93 -0.57 -1.25
CA VAL A 151 -9.37 -1.13 0.02
C VAL A 151 -9.53 -2.64 -0.14
N THR A 152 -8.73 -3.41 0.59
CA THR A 152 -8.85 -4.87 0.63
C THR A 152 -9.26 -5.32 2.02
N ILE A 153 -10.23 -6.22 2.07
CA ILE A 153 -10.66 -6.90 3.30
C ILE A 153 -10.01 -8.29 3.28
N PRO A 154 -9.44 -8.77 4.40
CA PRO A 154 -8.96 -10.14 4.49
C PRO A 154 -10.02 -11.14 4.02
N ALA A 155 -9.61 -12.17 3.27
CA ALA A 155 -10.55 -13.20 2.82
C ALA A 155 -11.15 -13.88 4.06
N ASN A 156 -12.47 -13.80 4.26
CA ASN A 156 -13.10 -14.61 5.29
C ASN A 156 -12.89 -16.08 4.94
N GLY A 157 -12.12 -16.80 5.77
CA GLY A 157 -12.00 -18.25 5.69
C GLY A 157 -13.40 -18.85 5.74
N GLY A 158 -13.86 -19.36 4.59
CA GLY A 158 -15.14 -20.05 4.49
C GLY A 158 -15.13 -21.26 5.43
N GLN A 159 -16.05 -21.25 6.39
CA GLN A 159 -16.51 -22.48 7.05
C GLN A 159 -17.20 -23.39 6.04
#